data_AF-A0A2V2N459-F1
#
_entry.id   AF-A0A2V2N459-F1
#
_cell.length_a   1.000
_cell.length_b   1.000
_cell.length_c   1.000
_cell.angle_alpha   90.00
_cell.angle_beta   90.00
_cell.angle_gamma   90.00
#
_symmetry.space_group_name_H-M   'P 1'
#
loop_
_entity.id
_entity.type
_entity.pdbx_description
1 polymer ?
#
loop_
_entity_poly.entity_id
_entity_poly.type
_entity_poly.pdbx_seq_one_letter_code
_entity_poly.pdbx_strand_id
1 'polypeptide(L)'
;MRFEKLNKKLPEDILSVIDEEAAAGSITRQEAVSKLVRSVISIKHESENEQLKYQIKELNRQIAIKDDEVTYLRNELHALNAGLSKLAENIVVNNAEKNDFETLLTPIKQDVSSYSDEIKNIREKIENCRHSPFENHIPLIIIGIIASLLIIYLIISTLSG
;
A
#
# COMPACT_ATOMS: atom_id res chain seq x y z
N MET A 1 -4.17 -77.04 6.15
CA MET A 1 -5.43 -76.53 6.72
C MET A 1 -6.52 -76.63 5.66
N ARG A 2 -7.65 -77.28 5.99
CA ARG A 2 -8.76 -77.60 5.09
C ARG A 2 -9.54 -76.32 4.72
N PHE A 3 -9.90 -76.18 3.44
CA PHE A 3 -10.93 -75.23 3.02
C PHE A 3 -12.29 -75.78 3.45
N GLU A 4 -12.87 -75.22 4.52
CA GLU A 4 -14.26 -75.48 4.87
C GLU A 4 -15.15 -74.91 3.77
N LYS A 5 -15.86 -75.82 3.07
CA LYS A 5 -16.97 -75.46 2.20
C LYS A 5 -18.03 -74.79 3.06
N LEU A 6 -18.09 -73.46 3.05
CA LEU A 6 -19.25 -72.72 3.51
C LEU A 6 -20.46 -73.23 2.73
N ASN A 7 -21.27 -74.08 3.37
CA ASN A 7 -22.62 -74.40 2.91
C ASN A 7 -23.40 -73.08 2.91
N LYS A 8 -23.40 -72.38 1.78
CA LYS A 8 -24.23 -71.21 1.50
C LYS A 8 -25.68 -71.68 1.32
N LYS A 9 -26.29 -72.22 2.38
CA LYS A 9 -27.74 -72.34 2.43
C LYS A 9 -28.29 -70.92 2.58
N LEU A 10 -29.29 -70.59 1.76
CA LEU A 10 -30.02 -69.34 1.97
C LEU A 10 -30.64 -69.37 3.37
N PRO A 11 -30.58 -68.27 4.13
CA PRO A 11 -31.29 -68.14 5.39
C PRO A 11 -32.78 -68.49 5.23
N GLU A 12 -33.36 -69.13 6.24
CA GLU A 12 -34.77 -69.56 6.26
C GLU A 12 -35.72 -68.39 5.94
N ASP A 13 -35.39 -67.19 6.43
CA ASP A 13 -36.16 -65.95 6.25
C ASP A 13 -36.22 -65.49 4.77
N ILE A 14 -35.20 -65.80 3.97
CA ILE A 14 -35.21 -65.45 2.54
C ILE A 14 -36.01 -66.50 1.76
N LEU A 15 -35.94 -67.76 2.19
CA LEU A 15 -36.71 -68.85 1.57
C LEU A 15 -38.21 -68.65 1.78
N SER A 16 -38.63 -68.22 2.98
CA SER A 16 -40.04 -67.91 3.25
C SER A 16 -40.57 -66.77 2.38
N VAL A 17 -39.79 -65.71 2.18
CA VAL A 17 -40.16 -64.58 1.29
C VAL A 17 -40.26 -65.01 -0.17
N ILE A 18 -39.35 -65.88 -0.65
CA ILE A 18 -39.42 -66.43 -2.01
C ILE A 18 -40.66 -67.31 -2.19
N ASP A 19 -40.99 -68.12 -1.17
CA ASP A 19 -42.15 -69.01 -1.20
C ASP A 19 -43.47 -68.23 -1.16
N GLU A 20 -43.52 -67.18 -0.34
CA GLU A 20 -44.65 -66.26 -0.27
C GLU A 20 -44.86 -65.51 -1.60
N GLU A 21 -43.79 -64.98 -2.21
CA GLU A 21 -43.86 -64.32 -3.51
C GLU A 21 -44.24 -65.29 -4.64
N ALA A 22 -43.74 -66.53 -4.58
CA ALA A 22 -44.09 -67.58 -5.54
C ALA A 22 -45.58 -67.97 -5.42
N ALA A 23 -46.08 -68.13 -4.20
CA ALA A 23 -47.48 -68.45 -3.93
C ALA A 23 -48.41 -67.29 -4.30
N ALA A 24 -48.07 -66.05 -3.93
CA ALA A 24 -48.84 -64.85 -4.24
C ALA A 24 -48.87 -64.57 -5.75
N GLY A 25 -47.76 -64.79 -6.44
CA GLY A 25 -47.64 -64.60 -7.88
C GLY A 25 -48.20 -65.74 -8.72
N SER A 26 -48.51 -66.91 -8.12
CA SER A 26 -48.76 -68.16 -8.86
C SER A 26 -47.64 -68.49 -9.85
N ILE A 27 -46.39 -68.23 -9.45
CA ILE A 27 -45.18 -68.40 -10.27
C ILE A 27 -44.23 -69.41 -9.66
N THR A 28 -43.24 -69.85 -10.44
CA THR A 28 -42.19 -70.72 -9.91
C THR A 28 -41.27 -69.95 -8.95
N ARG A 29 -40.64 -70.65 -8.01
CA ARG A 29 -39.61 -70.07 -7.12
C ARG A 29 -38.53 -69.31 -7.88
N GLN A 30 -38.15 -69.78 -9.07
CA GLN A 30 -37.10 -69.17 -9.87
C GLN A 30 -37.54 -67.84 -10.51
N GLU A 31 -38.81 -67.73 -10.90
CA GLU A 31 -39.41 -66.49 -11.36
C GLU A 31 -39.60 -65.50 -10.20
N ALA A 32 -40.02 -65.98 -9.02
CA ALA A 32 -40.13 -65.17 -7.81
C ALA A 32 -38.77 -64.58 -7.40
N VAL A 33 -37.70 -65.39 -7.40
CA VAL A 33 -36.33 -64.91 -7.20
C VAL A 33 -35.95 -63.85 -8.23
N SER A 34 -36.24 -64.07 -9.52
CA SER A 34 -35.91 -63.10 -10.57
C SER A 34 -36.65 -61.77 -10.39
N LYS A 35 -37.92 -61.82 -9.96
CA LYS A 35 -38.75 -60.63 -9.68
C LYS A 35 -38.25 -59.88 -8.44
N LEU A 36 -37.99 -60.59 -7.35
CA LEU A 36 -37.45 -60.02 -6.09
C LEU A 36 -36.08 -59.39 -6.33
N VAL A 37 -35.18 -60.05 -7.06
CA VAL A 37 -33.86 -59.50 -7.41
C VAL A 37 -34.01 -58.20 -8.20
N ARG A 38 -34.89 -58.15 -9.21
CA ARG A 38 -35.16 -56.89 -9.94
C ARG A 38 -35.71 -55.80 -9.03
N SER A 39 -36.63 -56.15 -8.12
CA SER A 39 -37.20 -55.19 -7.16
C SER A 39 -36.13 -54.63 -6.22
N VAL A 40 -35.29 -55.49 -5.64
CA VAL A 40 -34.18 -55.08 -4.77
C VAL A 40 -33.19 -54.18 -5.51
N ILE A 41 -32.85 -54.51 -6.76
CA ILE A 41 -31.99 -53.67 -7.60
C ILE A 41 -32.64 -52.30 -7.86
N SER A 42 -33.94 -52.26 -8.16
CA SER A 42 -34.68 -51.02 -8.38
C SER A 42 -34.69 -50.15 -7.13
N ILE A 43 -35.00 -50.72 -5.96
CA ILE A 43 -35.04 -50.01 -4.68
C ILE A 43 -33.65 -49.45 -4.34
N LYS A 44 -32.59 -50.24 -4.57
CA LYS A 44 -31.22 -49.80 -4.36
C LYS A 44 -30.87 -48.60 -5.25
N HIS A 45 -31.17 -48.67 -6.54
CA HIS A 45 -30.92 -47.55 -7.47
C HIS A 45 -31.74 -46.30 -7.13
N GLU A 46 -32.98 -46.47 -6.68
CA GLU A 46 -33.81 -45.35 -6.23
C GLU A 46 -33.21 -44.67 -4.99
N SER A 47 -32.77 -45.46 -4.00
CA SER A 47 -32.10 -44.94 -2.81
C SER A 47 -30.80 -44.21 -3.14
N GLU A 48 -29.96 -44.78 -4.01
CA GLU A 48 -28.72 -44.14 -4.48
C GLU A 48 -29.02 -42.82 -5.23
N ASN A 49 -30.05 -42.81 -6.09
CA ASN A 49 -30.45 -41.60 -6.80
C ASN A 49 -30.95 -40.49 -5.87
N GLU A 50 -31.74 -40.83 -4.84
CA GLU A 50 -32.18 -39.84 -3.85
C GLU A 50 -30.98 -39.27 -3.07
N GLN A 51 -30.03 -40.11 -2.65
CA GLN A 51 -28.80 -39.64 -2.01
C GLN A 51 -28.00 -38.69 -2.91
N LEU A 52 -27.84 -39.03 -4.19
CA LEU A 52 -27.16 -38.17 -5.15
C LEU A 52 -27.90 -36.85 -5.37
N LYS A 53 -29.24 -36.85 -5.44
CA LYS A 53 -30.03 -35.61 -5.51
C LYS A 53 -29.80 -34.70 -4.30
N TYR A 54 -29.75 -35.27 -3.09
CA TYR A 54 -29.44 -34.50 -1.89
C TYR A 54 -28.03 -33.91 -1.94
N GLN A 55 -27.03 -34.69 -2.36
CA GLN A 55 -25.65 -34.20 -2.51
C GLN A 55 -25.55 -33.08 -3.55
N ILE A 56 -26.18 -33.24 -4.71
CA ILE A 56 -26.22 -32.20 -5.76
C ILE A 56 -26.86 -30.93 -5.23
N LYS A 57 -27.97 -31.03 -4.51
CA LYS A 57 -28.65 -29.87 -3.92
C LYS A 57 -27.76 -29.13 -2.93
N GLU A 58 -27.05 -29.87 -2.08
CA GLU A 58 -26.15 -29.26 -1.10
C GLU A 58 -24.93 -28.62 -1.77
N LEU A 59 -24.33 -29.27 -2.78
CA LEU A 59 -23.24 -28.69 -3.56
C LEU A 59 -23.68 -27.42 -4.29
N ASN A 60 -24.87 -27.40 -4.90
CA ASN A 60 -25.42 -26.21 -5.54
C ASN A 60 -25.61 -25.05 -4.54
N ARG A 61 -26.05 -25.37 -3.31
CA ARG A 61 -26.17 -24.37 -2.24
C ARG A 61 -24.79 -23.79 -1.87
N GLN A 62 -23.77 -24.63 -1.76
CA GLN A 62 -22.40 -24.19 -1.48
C GLN A 62 -21.83 -23.34 -2.61
N ILE A 63 -22.09 -23.71 -3.87
CA ILE A 63 -21.69 -22.93 -5.05
C ILE A 63 -22.34 -21.54 -5.00
N ALA A 64 -23.65 -21.45 -4.75
CA ALA A 64 -24.34 -20.16 -4.66
C ALA A 64 -23.74 -19.25 -3.58
N ILE A 65 -23.45 -19.80 -2.39
CA ILE A 65 -22.80 -19.04 -1.31
C ILE A 65 -21.41 -18.53 -1.75
N LYS A 66 -20.64 -19.37 -2.45
CA LYS A 66 -19.32 -18.99 -2.95
C LYS A 66 -19.37 -17.97 -4.07
N ASP A 67 -20.36 -18.05 -4.95
CA ASP A 67 -20.58 -17.05 -6.01
C ASP A 67 -20.95 -15.68 -5.41
N ASP A 68 -21.75 -15.65 -4.35
CA ASP A 68 -22.07 -14.43 -3.61
C ASP A 68 -20.80 -13.83 -2.96
N GLU A 69 -19.99 -14.67 -2.31
CA GLU A 69 -18.71 -14.25 -1.70
C GLU A 69 -17.73 -13.69 -2.74
N VAL A 70 -17.59 -14.36 -3.89
CA VAL A 70 -16.75 -13.90 -5.00
C VAL A 70 -17.25 -12.56 -5.55
N THR A 71 -18.56 -12.39 -5.67
CA THR A 71 -19.17 -11.14 -6.14
C THR A 71 -18.90 -10.00 -5.17
N TYR A 72 -19.04 -10.25 -3.87
CA TYR A 72 -18.71 -9.28 -2.82
C TYR A 72 -17.24 -8.85 -2.89
N LEU A 73 -16.31 -9.80 -2.94
CA LEU A 73 -14.87 -9.51 -3.00
C LEU A 73 -14.48 -8.73 -4.26
N ARG A 74 -15.11 -9.03 -5.42
CA ARG A 74 -14.90 -8.24 -6.64
C ARG A 74 -15.34 -6.78 -6.48
N ASN A 75 -16.47 -6.55 -5.83
CA ASN A 75 -16.97 -5.20 -5.59
C ASN A 75 -16.04 -4.43 -4.65
N GLU A 76 -15.54 -5.07 -3.59
CA GLU A 76 -14.58 -4.47 -2.66
C GLU A 76 -13.27 -4.12 -3.36
N LEU A 77 -12.74 -5.03 -4.19
CA LEU A 77 -11.55 -4.79 -5.00
C LEU A 77 -11.73 -3.59 -5.96
N HIS A 78 -12.89 -3.49 -6.60
CA HIS A 78 -13.21 -2.35 -7.47
C HIS A 78 -13.25 -1.03 -6.70
N ALA A 79 -13.86 -1.01 -5.51
CA ALA A 79 -13.90 0.16 -4.65
C ALA A 79 -12.49 0.58 -4.20
N LEU A 80 -11.65 -0.38 -3.80
CA LEU A 80 -10.26 -0.13 -3.41
C LEU A 80 -9.45 0.44 -4.58
N ASN A 81 -9.58 -0.14 -5.76
CA ASN A 81 -8.88 0.34 -6.95
C ASN A 81 -9.29 1.77 -7.32
N ALA A 82 -10.59 2.09 -7.25
CA ALA A 82 -11.06 3.46 -7.45
C ALA A 82 -10.50 4.43 -6.40
N GLY A 83 -10.40 4.00 -5.14
CA GLY A 83 -9.77 4.78 -4.07
C GLY A 83 -8.28 5.04 -4.33
N LEU A 84 -7.54 4.01 -4.76
CA LEU A 84 -6.13 4.13 -5.11
C LEU A 84 -5.89 5.07 -6.30
N SER A 85 -6.73 5.00 -7.34
CA SER A 85 -6.64 5.92 -8.48
C SER A 85 -6.83 7.37 -8.06
N LYS A 86 -7.83 7.66 -7.20
CA LYS A 86 -8.03 9.01 -6.67
C LYS A 86 -6.86 9.50 -5.83
N LEU A 87 -6.27 8.61 -5.01
CA LEU A 87 -5.08 8.95 -4.23
C LEU A 87 -3.89 9.25 -5.13
N ALA A 88 -3.69 8.47 -6.20
CA ALA A 88 -2.63 8.70 -7.17
C ALA A 88 -2.81 10.05 -7.88
N GLU A 89 -4.03 10.40 -8.31
CA GLU A 89 -4.35 11.72 -8.88
C GLU A 89 -4.01 12.85 -7.88
N ASN A 90 -4.44 12.73 -6.63
CA ASN A 90 -4.13 13.73 -5.60
C ASN A 90 -2.62 13.91 -5.38
N ILE A 91 -1.84 12.83 -5.43
CA ILE A 91 -0.37 12.90 -5.32
C ILE A 91 0.23 13.67 -6.48
N VAL A 92 -0.27 13.45 -7.71
CA VAL A 92 0.19 14.18 -8.90
C VAL A 92 -0.12 15.68 -8.76
N VAL A 93 -1.34 16.03 -8.35
CA VAL A 93 -1.74 17.43 -8.13
C VAL A 93 -0.87 18.09 -7.06
N ASN A 94 -0.72 17.46 -5.89
CA ASN A 94 0.09 18.02 -4.80
C ASN A 94 1.57 18.18 -5.19
N ASN A 95 2.12 17.27 -6.00
CA ASN A 95 3.49 17.41 -6.49
C ASN A 95 3.62 18.56 -7.50
N ALA A 96 2.63 18.77 -8.36
CA ALA A 96 2.61 19.92 -9.26
C ALA A 96 2.57 21.23 -8.45
N GLU A 97 1.67 21.35 -7.47
CA GLU A 97 1.60 22.52 -6.59
C GLU A 97 2.91 22.77 -5.85
N LYS A 98 3.54 21.72 -5.31
CA LYS A 98 4.85 21.82 -4.66
C LYS A 98 5.93 22.35 -5.61
N ASN A 99 5.95 21.88 -6.85
CA ASN A 99 6.91 22.34 -7.85
C ASN A 99 6.66 23.81 -8.23
N ASP A 100 5.40 24.23 -8.34
CA ASP A 100 5.04 25.63 -8.58
C ASP A 100 5.52 26.52 -7.43
N PHE A 101 5.31 26.09 -6.18
CA PHE A 101 5.85 26.80 -5.01
C PHE A 101 7.38 26.90 -5.02
N GLU A 102 8.09 25.82 -5.36
CA GLU A 102 9.56 25.86 -5.42
C GLU A 102 10.05 26.80 -6.53
N THR A 103 9.34 26.84 -7.66
CA THR A 103 9.62 27.73 -8.79
C THR A 103 9.46 29.19 -8.40
N LEU A 104 8.47 29.52 -7.56
CA LEU A 104 8.28 30.86 -6.99
C LEU A 104 9.29 31.19 -5.88
N LEU A 105 9.69 30.22 -5.07
CA LEU A 105 10.58 30.42 -3.93
C LEU A 105 12.04 30.65 -4.35
N THR A 106 12.48 29.98 -5.42
CA THR A 106 13.86 30.09 -5.94
C THR A 106 14.29 31.53 -6.28
N PRO A 107 13.53 32.31 -7.08
CA PRO A 107 13.91 33.70 -7.37
C PRO A 107 13.90 34.57 -6.12
N ILE A 108 12.94 34.37 -5.20
CA ILE A 108 12.90 35.12 -3.94
C ILE A 108 14.17 34.87 -3.11
N LYS A 109 14.63 33.61 -3.01
CA LYS A 109 15.90 33.28 -2.33
C LYS A 109 17.09 33.98 -2.99
N GLN A 110 17.11 34.02 -4.32
CA GLN A 110 18.16 34.69 -5.08
C GLN A 110 18.17 36.20 -4.85
N ASP A 111 17.00 36.84 -4.88
CA ASP A 111 16.83 38.27 -4.61
C ASP A 111 17.29 38.60 -3.18
N VAL A 112 16.89 37.81 -2.19
CA VAL A 112 17.33 37.97 -0.79
C VAL A 112 18.85 37.87 -0.65
N SER A 113 19.48 36.93 -1.36
CA SER A 113 20.94 36.82 -1.38
C SER A 113 21.59 38.06 -2.00
N SER A 114 21.08 38.54 -3.13
CA SER A 114 21.57 39.75 -3.81
C SER A 114 21.48 40.97 -2.89
N TYR A 115 20.33 41.19 -2.24
CA TYR A 115 20.17 42.29 -1.30
C TYR A 115 21.07 42.16 -0.07
N SER A 116 21.33 40.93 0.40
CA SER A 116 22.26 40.68 1.50
C SER A 116 23.69 41.12 1.14
N ASP A 117 24.14 40.77 -0.07
CA ASP A 117 25.46 41.16 -0.59
C ASP A 117 25.56 42.68 -0.80
N GLU A 118 24.52 43.31 -1.32
CA GLU A 118 24.45 44.77 -1.46
C GLU A 118 24.55 45.49 -0.10
N ILE A 119 23.80 45.02 0.91
CA ILE A 119 23.86 45.57 2.26
C ILE A 119 25.27 45.42 2.84
N LYS A 120 25.93 44.27 2.61
CA LYS A 120 27.30 44.03 3.08
C LYS A 120 28.28 45.01 2.41
N ASN A 121 28.18 45.19 1.10
CA ASN A 121 29.01 46.13 0.35
C ASN A 121 28.79 47.59 0.81
N ILE A 122 27.54 48.01 0.98
CA ILE A 122 27.21 49.35 1.50
C ILE A 122 27.79 49.54 2.91
N ARG A 123 27.66 48.54 3.79
CA ARG A 123 28.25 48.58 5.13
C ARG A 123 29.76 48.76 5.08
N GLU A 124 30.45 48.01 4.22
CA GLU A 124 31.90 48.13 4.03
C GLU A 124 32.29 49.52 3.52
N LYS A 125 31.55 50.06 2.53
CA LYS A 125 31.76 51.43 2.05
C LYS A 125 31.55 52.47 3.14
N ILE A 126 30.53 52.32 3.97
CA ILE A 126 30.30 53.22 5.12
C ILE A 126 31.46 53.15 6.10
N GLU A 127 31.95 51.95 6.43
CA GLU A 127 33.07 51.79 7.35
C GLU A 127 34.37 52.39 6.79
N ASN A 128 34.63 52.18 5.49
CA ASN A 128 35.75 52.79 4.78
C ASN A 128 35.64 54.32 4.70
N CYS A 129 34.44 54.89 4.54
CA CYS A 129 34.22 56.34 4.59
C CYS A 129 34.34 56.90 6.02
N ARG A 130 34.00 56.11 7.04
CA ARG A 130 34.16 56.48 8.46
C ARG A 130 35.64 56.50 8.85
N HIS A 131 36.44 55.57 8.33
CA HIS A 131 37.90 55.64 8.31
C HIS A 131 38.39 56.66 7.27
N SER A 132 38.04 57.93 7.47
CA SER A 132 38.46 59.01 6.59
C SER A 132 39.98 59.21 6.64
N PRO A 133 40.65 59.60 5.53
CA PRO A 133 42.08 59.91 5.52
C PRO A 133 42.51 61.01 6.51
N PHE A 134 41.55 61.77 7.07
CA PHE A 134 41.84 62.79 8.07
C PHE A 134 42.50 62.24 9.34
N GLU A 135 42.16 61.02 9.79
CA GLU A 135 42.85 60.41 10.96
C GLU A 135 44.33 60.15 10.69
N ASN A 136 44.71 59.85 9.45
CA ASN A 136 46.10 59.64 9.06
C ASN A 136 46.88 60.96 8.86
N HIS A 137 46.19 62.06 8.57
CA HIS A 137 46.83 63.36 8.35
C HIS A 137 46.90 64.24 9.60
N ILE A 138 46.04 64.02 10.59
CA ILE A 138 46.10 64.73 11.89
C ILE A 138 47.50 64.70 12.52
N PRO A 139 48.16 63.53 12.71
CA PRO A 139 49.50 63.52 13.29
C PRO A 139 50.53 64.24 12.40
N LEU A 140 50.40 64.17 11.07
CA LEU A 140 51.28 64.85 10.13
C LEU A 140 51.15 66.39 10.20
N ILE A 141 49.92 66.88 10.34
CA ILE A 141 49.62 68.31 10.53
C ILE A 141 50.19 68.80 11.86
N ILE A 142 50.00 68.04 12.94
CA ILE A 142 50.53 68.38 14.28
C ILE A 142 52.06 68.43 14.24
N ILE A 143 52.73 67.45 13.63
CA ILE A 143 54.19 67.43 13.47
C ILE A 143 54.66 68.66 12.67
N GLY A 144 53.94 69.01 11.58
CA GLY A 144 54.25 70.20 10.78
C GLY A 144 54.15 71.51 11.59
N ILE A 145 53.14 71.64 12.44
CA ILE A 145 52.98 72.82 13.33
C ILE A 145 54.09 72.87 14.38
N ILE A 146 54.45 71.75 14.99
CA ILE A 146 55.52 71.70 16.00
C ILE A 146 56.88 72.05 15.36
N ALA A 147 57.18 71.49 14.19
CA ALA A 147 58.43 71.75 13.48
C ALA A 147 58.55 73.24 13.09
N SER A 148 57.47 73.85 12.61
CA SER A 148 57.47 75.27 12.26
C SER A 148 57.64 76.18 13.48
N LEU A 149 56.97 75.89 14.60
CA LEU A 149 57.18 76.61 15.86
C LEU A 149 58.61 76.49 16.38
N LEU A 150 59.22 75.32 16.28
CA LEU A 150 60.59 75.08 16.73
C LEU A 150 61.62 75.87 15.89
N ILE A 151 61.42 75.93 14.57
CA ILE A 151 62.25 76.76 13.68
C ILE A 151 62.12 78.24 14.05
N ILE A 152 60.90 78.73 14.25
CA ILE A 152 60.65 80.13 14.64
C ILE A 152 61.32 80.43 16.00
N TYR A 153 61.18 79.54 16.98
CA TYR A 153 61.82 79.68 18.29
C TYR A 153 63.35 79.73 18.18
N LEU A 154 63.96 78.85 17.38
CA LEU A 154 65.39 78.86 17.12
C LEU A 154 65.86 80.18 16.52
N ILE A 155 65.15 80.70 15.51
CA ILE A 155 65.48 81.99 14.88
C ILE A 155 65.44 83.12 15.91
N ILE A 156 64.38 83.19 16.72
CA ILE A 156 64.24 84.23 17.76
C ILE A 156 65.33 84.09 18.83
N SER A 157 65.62 82.86 19.28
CA SER A 157 66.64 82.59 20.28
C SER A 157 68.05 82.94 19.78
N THR A 158 68.34 82.75 18.49
CA THR A 158 69.62 83.15 17.89
C THR A 158 69.75 84.66 17.67
N LEU A 159 68.63 85.38 17.60
CA LEU A 159 68.63 86.84 17.45
C LEU A 159 68.70 87.59 18.79
N SER A 160 68.38 86.89 19.89
CA SER A 160 68.26 87.47 21.24
C SER A 160 69.44 87.14 22.17
N GLY A 161 70.44 86.39 21.71
CA GLY A 161 71.69 86.12 22.43
C GLY A 161 72.88 86.70 21.70
#